data_AF-A0A8S2ZXD3-F1
#
_entry.id   AF-A0A8S2ZXD3-F1
#
_cell.length_a   1.000
_cell.length_b   1.000
_cell.length_c   1.000
_cell.angle_alpha   90.00
_cell.angle_beta   90.00
_cell.angle_gamma   90.00
#
_symmetry.space_group_name_H-M   'P 1'
#
loop_
_entity.id
_entity.type
_entity.pdbx_description
1 polymer ?
#
loop_
_entity_poly.entity_id
_entity_poly.type
_entity_poly.pdbx_seq_one_letter_code
_entity_poly.pdbx_strand_id
1 'polypeptide(L)'
;MFNLNFSAKIREAEEHVKQGEKYMKTSFLKWKPDLDSAIDEFDKACTCYRVAEKYDQCRDLSIRVAELQIQKGTPFFAAKSYEQAAQMTQQLQDLPTAAKYYDRAGQLYVEGGYRDSGAILYERCALQFQQMDRAITIDFYLKSARLAEQEDKAYQAADLYEKAAMQAIRMSNFPKTSELLEEVTEILTKIERFDRINRVILYRVLLKLFNEDSVAGRNIFNQACQNYPTFDNWEERDHIGSLLDAFDLDDKDLISQRCQKPFFMAIEPEFVRLMKRWIRPTTDTQSSNNAAQ
;
A
#
# COMPACT_ATOMS: atom_id res chain seq x y z
N MET A 1 -31.58 16.60 -22.20
CA MET A 1 -31.79 15.14 -22.42
C MET A 1 -31.10 14.25 -21.40
N PHE A 2 -29.94 14.64 -20.82
CA PHE A 2 -29.24 13.81 -19.82
C PHE A 2 -30.05 13.50 -18.52
N ASN A 3 -30.82 14.46 -17.98
CA ASN A 3 -31.56 14.26 -16.70
C ASN A 3 -32.77 13.30 -16.73
N LEU A 4 -33.34 13.02 -17.91
CA LEU A 4 -34.50 12.13 -18.03
C LEU A 4 -34.12 10.66 -17.76
N ASN A 5 -32.89 10.27 -18.11
CA ASN A 5 -32.42 8.89 -17.94
C ASN A 5 -32.15 8.57 -16.46
N PHE A 6 -31.54 9.50 -15.71
CA PHE A 6 -31.29 9.32 -14.27
C PHE A 6 -32.57 9.23 -13.46
N SER A 7 -33.55 10.09 -13.76
CA SER A 7 -34.85 10.06 -13.07
C SER A 7 -35.65 8.77 -13.33
N ALA A 8 -35.46 8.14 -14.50
CA ALA A 8 -36.04 6.84 -14.79
C ALA A 8 -35.31 5.73 -14.03
N LYS A 9 -33.96 5.76 -14.01
CA LYS A 9 -33.15 4.79 -13.28
C LYS A 9 -33.35 4.83 -11.77
N ILE A 10 -33.57 6.01 -11.19
CA ILE A 10 -33.92 6.13 -9.76
C ILE A 10 -35.25 5.42 -9.47
N ARG A 11 -36.28 5.64 -10.30
CA ARG A 11 -37.58 4.97 -10.14
C ARG A 11 -37.48 3.45 -10.30
N GLU A 12 -36.69 3.00 -11.26
CA GLU A 12 -36.40 1.57 -11.46
C GLU A 12 -35.70 0.97 -10.23
N ALA A 13 -34.72 1.68 -9.66
CA ALA A 13 -34.07 1.26 -8.42
C ALA A 13 -35.05 1.17 -7.24
N GLU A 14 -35.92 2.16 -7.05
CA GLU A 14 -36.93 2.18 -5.99
C GLU A 14 -37.93 1.02 -6.10
N GLU A 15 -38.34 0.65 -7.31
CA GLU A 15 -39.23 -0.51 -7.51
C GLU A 15 -38.52 -1.83 -7.17
N HIS A 16 -37.25 -1.98 -7.57
CA HIS A 16 -36.43 -3.12 -7.17
C HIS A 16 -36.23 -3.19 -5.65
N VAL A 17 -35.94 -2.06 -4.98
CA VAL A 17 -35.88 -2.01 -3.50
C VAL A 17 -37.20 -2.48 -2.89
N LYS A 18 -38.32 -1.94 -3.36
CA LYS A 18 -39.65 -2.32 -2.87
C LYS A 18 -39.94 -3.81 -3.09
N GLN A 19 -39.51 -4.37 -4.21
CA GLN A 19 -39.67 -5.80 -4.50
C GLN A 19 -38.77 -6.66 -3.61
N GLY A 20 -37.51 -6.28 -3.42
CA GLY A 20 -36.60 -6.95 -2.47
C GLY A 20 -37.16 -6.94 -1.04
N GLU A 21 -37.74 -5.82 -0.60
CA GLU A 21 -38.41 -5.73 0.70
C GLU A 21 -39.64 -6.63 0.83
N LYS A 22 -40.38 -6.89 -0.25
CA LYS A 22 -41.46 -7.89 -0.23
C LYS A 22 -40.91 -9.29 -0.01
N TYR A 23 -39.78 -9.64 -0.64
CA TYR A 23 -39.13 -10.94 -0.41
C TYR A 23 -38.60 -11.10 1.01
N MET A 24 -38.22 -9.99 1.66
CA MET A 24 -37.82 -9.98 3.07
C MET A 24 -38.97 -10.21 4.06
N LYS A 25 -40.23 -9.96 3.66
CA LYS A 25 -41.38 -10.16 4.55
C LYS A 25 -41.67 -11.65 4.79
N THR A 26 -41.97 -11.97 6.03
CA THR A 26 -42.53 -13.25 6.46
C THR A 26 -44.05 -13.15 6.60
N SER A 27 -44.74 -14.28 6.55
CA SER A 27 -46.20 -14.38 6.71
C SER A 27 -46.53 -15.72 7.36
N PHE A 28 -47.80 -15.95 7.71
CA PHE A 28 -48.27 -17.22 8.27
C PHE A 28 -47.93 -18.45 7.40
N LEU A 29 -47.77 -18.25 6.08
CA LEU A 29 -47.35 -19.28 5.13
C LEU A 29 -45.84 -19.31 4.86
N LYS A 30 -45.11 -18.24 5.21
CA LYS A 30 -43.68 -18.05 4.93
C LYS A 30 -42.94 -17.66 6.20
N TRP A 31 -42.37 -18.66 6.86
CA TRP A 31 -41.74 -18.54 8.17
C TRP A 31 -40.31 -17.99 8.12
N LYS A 32 -39.66 -18.00 6.95
CA LYS A 32 -38.33 -17.43 6.73
C LYS A 32 -38.32 -16.51 5.50
N PRO A 33 -37.62 -15.37 5.54
CA PRO A 33 -37.43 -14.50 4.38
C PRO A 33 -36.82 -15.25 3.18
N ASP A 34 -37.13 -14.78 1.96
CA ASP A 34 -36.47 -15.27 0.75
C ASP A 34 -35.28 -14.36 0.47
N LEU A 35 -34.13 -14.74 1.02
CA LEU A 35 -32.93 -13.92 0.98
C LEU A 35 -32.31 -13.87 -0.42
N ASP A 36 -32.40 -14.96 -1.19
CA ASP A 36 -31.85 -15.03 -2.55
C ASP A 36 -32.56 -14.03 -3.47
N SER A 37 -33.89 -14.08 -3.51
CA SER A 37 -34.68 -13.16 -4.32
C SER A 37 -34.56 -11.71 -3.83
N ALA A 38 -34.44 -11.49 -2.52
CA ALA A 38 -34.25 -10.15 -1.98
C ALA A 38 -32.90 -9.55 -2.41
N ILE A 39 -31.81 -10.33 -2.31
CA ILE A 39 -30.47 -9.88 -2.71
C ILE A 39 -30.41 -9.59 -4.20
N ASP A 40 -30.97 -10.46 -5.06
CA ASP A 40 -30.99 -10.22 -6.51
C ASP A 40 -31.70 -8.91 -6.88
N GLU A 41 -32.84 -8.61 -6.23
CA GLU A 41 -33.53 -7.34 -6.43
C GLU A 41 -32.72 -6.15 -5.90
N PHE A 42 -32.08 -6.27 -4.74
CA PHE A 42 -31.23 -5.20 -4.21
C PHE A 42 -29.98 -4.94 -5.07
N ASP A 43 -29.37 -5.96 -5.66
CA ASP A 43 -28.23 -5.81 -6.57
C ASP A 43 -28.63 -5.09 -7.88
N LYS A 44 -29.83 -5.38 -8.41
CA LYS A 44 -30.40 -4.62 -9.54
C LYS A 44 -30.62 -3.16 -9.15
N ALA A 45 -31.18 -2.89 -7.97
CA ALA A 45 -31.35 -1.54 -7.46
C ALA A 45 -30.01 -0.80 -7.31
N CYS A 46 -28.98 -1.43 -6.73
CA CYS A 46 -27.62 -0.87 -6.63
C CYS A 46 -27.07 -0.50 -8.01
N THR A 47 -27.27 -1.35 -9.03
CA THR A 47 -26.85 -1.05 -10.40
C THR A 47 -27.53 0.21 -10.93
N CYS A 48 -28.85 0.34 -10.75
CA CYS A 48 -29.60 1.52 -11.17
C CYS A 48 -29.19 2.78 -10.40
N TYR A 49 -29.01 2.71 -9.08
CA TYR A 49 -28.53 3.84 -8.28
C TYR A 49 -27.13 4.29 -8.72
N ARG A 50 -26.22 3.37 -8.99
CA ARG A 50 -24.88 3.71 -9.50
C ARG A 50 -24.93 4.42 -10.85
N VAL A 51 -25.78 3.97 -11.78
CA VAL A 51 -25.97 4.64 -13.09
C VAL A 51 -26.54 6.03 -12.94
N ALA A 52 -27.42 6.25 -11.96
CA ALA A 52 -28.01 7.55 -11.66
C ALA A 52 -27.15 8.42 -10.71
N GLU A 53 -25.91 8.02 -10.42
CA GLU A 53 -24.97 8.70 -9.52
C GLU A 53 -25.52 8.91 -8.09
N LYS A 54 -26.43 8.04 -7.67
CA LYS A 54 -27.02 7.96 -6.34
C LYS A 54 -26.14 7.10 -5.42
N TYR A 55 -24.92 7.59 -5.20
CA TYR A 55 -23.86 6.84 -4.52
C TYR A 55 -24.16 6.57 -3.05
N ASP A 56 -24.87 7.47 -2.35
CA ASP A 56 -25.31 7.28 -0.97
C ASP A 56 -26.32 6.12 -0.86
N GLN A 57 -27.37 6.11 -1.70
CA GLN A 57 -28.34 5.02 -1.71
C GLN A 57 -27.69 3.69 -2.13
N CYS A 58 -26.82 3.72 -3.15
CA CYS A 58 -26.09 2.54 -3.61
C CYS A 58 -25.20 1.96 -2.50
N ARG A 59 -24.45 2.81 -1.78
CA ARG A 59 -23.60 2.41 -0.66
C ARG A 59 -24.41 1.73 0.44
N ASP A 60 -25.46 2.40 0.92
CA ASP A 60 -26.25 1.93 2.06
C ASP A 60 -26.95 0.60 1.72
N LEU A 61 -27.46 0.48 0.49
CA LEU A 61 -28.05 -0.76 0.02
C LEU A 61 -27.01 -1.87 -0.17
N SER A 62 -25.81 -1.56 -0.65
CA SER A 62 -24.71 -2.54 -0.76
C SER A 62 -24.29 -3.08 0.60
N ILE A 63 -24.26 -2.24 1.64
CA ILE A 63 -23.99 -2.69 3.03
C ILE A 63 -25.11 -3.63 3.49
N ARG A 64 -26.38 -3.28 3.23
CA ARG A 64 -27.52 -4.15 3.54
C ARG A 64 -27.40 -5.50 2.83
N VAL A 65 -27.04 -5.52 1.54
CA VAL A 65 -26.79 -6.79 0.80
C VAL A 65 -25.66 -7.58 1.45
N ALA A 66 -24.57 -6.92 1.86
CA ALA A 66 -23.46 -7.59 2.53
C ALA A 66 -23.91 -8.28 3.83
N GLU A 67 -24.72 -7.60 4.65
CA GLU A 67 -25.29 -8.16 5.89
C GLU A 67 -26.19 -9.38 5.62
N LEU A 68 -27.00 -9.34 4.56
CA LEU A 68 -27.81 -10.49 4.16
C LEU A 68 -26.95 -11.67 3.67
N GLN A 69 -25.87 -11.41 2.94
CA GLN A 69 -24.92 -12.46 2.54
C GLN A 69 -24.18 -13.05 3.75
N ILE A 70 -23.84 -12.25 4.77
CA ILE A 70 -23.31 -12.76 6.04
C ILE A 70 -24.34 -13.67 6.71
N GLN A 71 -25.61 -13.26 6.78
CA GLN A 71 -26.69 -14.08 7.35
C GLN A 71 -26.86 -15.42 6.63
N LYS A 72 -26.64 -15.45 5.31
CA LYS A 72 -26.67 -16.67 4.50
C LYS A 72 -25.44 -17.56 4.66
N GLY A 73 -24.38 -17.07 5.31
CA GLY A 73 -23.11 -17.80 5.41
C GLY A 73 -22.31 -17.80 4.10
N THR A 74 -22.43 -16.74 3.31
CA THR A 74 -21.73 -16.56 2.02
C THR A 74 -20.71 -15.40 2.07
N PRO A 75 -19.63 -15.53 2.87
CA PRO A 75 -18.71 -14.43 3.16
C PRO A 75 -18.01 -13.84 1.93
N PHE A 76 -17.76 -14.64 0.89
CA PHE A 76 -17.20 -14.14 -0.37
C PHE A 76 -18.10 -13.07 -1.03
N PHE A 77 -19.40 -13.33 -1.10
CA PHE A 77 -20.36 -12.40 -1.69
C PHE A 77 -20.58 -11.20 -0.77
N ALA A 78 -20.57 -11.40 0.57
CA ALA A 78 -20.60 -10.28 1.51
C ALA A 78 -19.40 -9.34 1.33
N ALA A 79 -18.19 -9.89 1.15
CA ALA A 79 -17.00 -9.10 0.88
C ALA A 79 -17.13 -8.27 -0.41
N LYS A 80 -17.67 -8.87 -1.48
CA LYS A 80 -17.94 -8.16 -2.75
C LYS A 80 -18.91 -7.00 -2.57
N SER A 81 -19.96 -7.16 -1.79
CA SER A 81 -20.91 -6.08 -1.51
C SER A 81 -20.28 -4.97 -0.65
N TYR A 82 -19.39 -5.28 0.29
CA TYR A 82 -18.60 -4.26 1.00
C TYR A 82 -17.57 -3.56 0.10
N GLU A 83 -16.93 -4.26 -0.86
CA GLU A 83 -16.10 -3.61 -1.88
C GLU A 83 -16.90 -2.59 -2.69
N GLN A 84 -18.14 -2.91 -3.06
CA GLN A 84 -19.03 -1.99 -3.76
C GLN A 84 -19.39 -0.79 -2.88
N ALA A 85 -19.75 -1.01 -1.62
CA ALA A 85 -20.01 0.07 -0.67
C ALA A 85 -18.79 1.01 -0.52
N ALA A 86 -17.58 0.43 -0.43
CA ALA A 86 -16.34 1.19 -0.38
C ALA A 86 -16.14 2.06 -1.62
N GLN A 87 -16.33 1.51 -2.82
CA GLN A 87 -16.23 2.25 -4.08
C GLN A 87 -17.22 3.41 -4.15
N MET A 88 -18.48 3.21 -3.72
CA MET A 88 -19.47 4.29 -3.69
C MET A 88 -19.10 5.36 -2.67
N THR A 89 -18.54 4.96 -1.53
CA THR A 89 -18.04 5.89 -0.51
C THR A 89 -16.86 6.73 -1.01
N GLN A 90 -15.99 6.16 -1.86
CA GLN A 90 -14.94 6.92 -2.55
C GLN A 90 -15.51 7.96 -3.54
N GLN A 91 -16.58 7.64 -4.26
CA GLN A 91 -17.26 8.62 -5.13
C GLN A 91 -17.83 9.80 -4.33
N LEU A 92 -18.23 9.55 -3.08
CA LEU A 92 -18.66 10.57 -2.12
C LEU A 92 -17.49 11.31 -1.44
N GLN A 93 -16.25 11.04 -1.85
CA GLN A 93 -15.01 11.63 -1.31
C GLN A 93 -14.73 11.36 0.18
N ASP A 94 -15.40 10.38 0.79
CA ASP A 94 -15.14 9.94 2.17
C ASP A 94 -14.15 8.77 2.20
N LEU A 95 -12.87 9.11 2.02
CA LEU A 95 -11.77 8.14 1.98
C LEU A 95 -11.59 7.33 3.27
N PRO A 96 -11.65 7.92 4.49
CA PRO A 96 -11.51 7.16 5.72
C PRO A 96 -12.61 6.11 5.89
N THR A 97 -13.86 6.43 5.56
CA THR A 97 -14.96 5.46 5.64
C THR A 97 -14.84 4.39 4.55
N ALA A 98 -14.43 4.75 3.33
CA ALA A 98 -14.18 3.77 2.28
C ALA A 98 -13.11 2.74 2.69
N ALA A 99 -12.03 3.18 3.34
CA ALA A 99 -11.00 2.28 3.85
C ALA A 99 -11.55 1.30 4.90
N LYS A 100 -12.45 1.72 5.78
CA LYS A 100 -13.12 0.82 6.74
C LYS A 100 -13.94 -0.26 6.04
N TYR A 101 -14.65 0.09 4.96
CA TYR A 101 -15.42 -0.90 4.19
C TYR A 101 -14.53 -1.87 3.40
N TYR A 102 -13.43 -1.39 2.81
CA TYR A 102 -12.44 -2.29 2.21
C TYR A 102 -11.81 -3.21 3.25
N ASP A 103 -11.52 -2.71 4.45
CA ASP A 103 -10.99 -3.54 5.53
C ASP A 103 -11.99 -4.61 5.97
N ARG A 104 -13.27 -4.25 6.07
CA ARG A 104 -14.33 -5.24 6.38
C ARG A 104 -14.45 -6.29 5.28
N ALA A 105 -14.35 -5.91 4.01
CA ALA A 105 -14.33 -6.86 2.90
C ALA A 105 -13.12 -7.81 2.98
N GLY A 106 -11.93 -7.29 3.29
CA GLY A 106 -10.72 -8.09 3.47
C GLY A 106 -10.86 -9.10 4.61
N GLN A 107 -11.40 -8.68 5.76
CA GLN A 107 -11.70 -9.55 6.90
C GLN A 107 -12.69 -10.65 6.51
N LEU A 108 -13.76 -10.34 5.78
CA LEU A 108 -14.74 -11.33 5.32
C LEU A 108 -14.13 -12.36 4.37
N TYR A 109 -13.21 -11.96 3.48
CA TYR A 109 -12.48 -12.92 2.67
C TYR A 109 -11.67 -13.89 3.53
N VAL A 110 -10.97 -13.38 4.55
CA VAL A 110 -10.17 -14.22 5.46
C VAL A 110 -11.07 -15.12 6.31
N GLU A 111 -12.15 -14.60 6.88
CA GLU A 111 -13.17 -15.35 7.63
C GLU A 111 -13.78 -16.48 6.78
N GLY A 112 -13.95 -16.25 5.48
CA GLY A 112 -14.43 -17.23 4.51
C GLY A 112 -13.38 -18.22 3.98
N GLY A 113 -12.13 -18.12 4.41
CA GLY A 113 -11.02 -18.96 3.92
C GLY A 113 -10.44 -18.53 2.57
N TYR A 114 -10.84 -17.37 2.04
CA TYR A 114 -10.37 -16.82 0.77
C TYR A 114 -9.19 -15.85 0.98
N ARG A 115 -8.14 -16.26 1.71
CA ARG A 115 -7.03 -15.36 2.09
C ARG A 115 -6.35 -14.70 0.90
N ASP A 116 -6.17 -15.43 -0.19
CA ASP A 116 -5.65 -14.89 -1.46
C ASP A 116 -6.49 -13.72 -2.00
N SER A 117 -7.82 -13.82 -1.92
CA SER A 117 -8.70 -12.73 -2.33
C SER A 117 -8.56 -11.52 -1.40
N GLY A 118 -8.38 -11.75 -0.10
CA GLY A 118 -8.08 -10.71 0.88
C GLY A 118 -6.75 -10.01 0.59
N ALA A 119 -5.67 -10.77 0.33
CA ALA A 119 -4.35 -10.23 0.01
C ALA A 119 -4.38 -9.36 -1.26
N ILE A 120 -5.00 -9.86 -2.33
CA ILE A 120 -5.19 -9.14 -3.59
C ILE A 120 -6.01 -7.86 -3.38
N LEU A 121 -7.08 -7.93 -2.58
CA LEU A 121 -7.88 -6.76 -2.24
C LEU A 121 -7.04 -5.68 -1.57
N TYR A 122 -6.31 -6.04 -0.51
CA TYR A 122 -5.50 -5.09 0.24
C TYR A 122 -4.38 -4.48 -0.61
N GLU A 123 -3.66 -5.26 -1.43
CA GLU A 123 -2.63 -4.73 -2.33
C GLU A 123 -3.23 -3.74 -3.34
N ARG A 124 -4.36 -4.10 -3.97
CA ARG A 124 -5.07 -3.23 -4.91
C ARG A 124 -5.52 -1.93 -4.24
N CYS A 125 -6.06 -2.01 -3.03
CA CYS A 125 -6.49 -0.83 -2.28
C CYS A 125 -5.29 0.03 -1.87
N ALA A 126 -4.17 -0.56 -1.42
CA ALA A 126 -2.98 0.20 -1.05
C ALA A 126 -2.50 1.11 -2.20
N LEU A 127 -2.49 0.61 -3.44
CA LEU A 127 -2.17 1.38 -4.65
C LEU A 127 -3.16 2.53 -4.90
N GLN A 128 -4.45 2.31 -4.70
CA GLN A 128 -5.47 3.36 -4.87
C GLN A 128 -5.30 4.50 -3.85
N PHE A 129 -4.98 4.17 -2.60
CA PHE A 129 -4.80 5.16 -1.53
C PHE A 129 -3.41 5.81 -1.53
N GLN A 130 -2.45 5.33 -2.33
CA GLN A 130 -1.04 5.74 -2.25
C GLN A 130 -0.81 7.25 -2.39
N GLN A 131 -1.62 7.92 -3.21
CA GLN A 131 -1.54 9.37 -3.42
C GLN A 131 -2.46 10.16 -2.48
N MET A 132 -3.38 9.49 -1.79
CA MET A 132 -4.44 10.12 -1.00
C MET A 132 -4.13 10.08 0.50
N ASP A 133 -3.76 8.91 1.02
CA ASP A 133 -3.49 8.69 2.44
C ASP A 133 -2.41 7.61 2.61
N ARG A 134 -1.21 8.05 3.03
CA ARG A 134 -0.06 7.15 3.21
C ARG A 134 -0.22 6.20 4.38
N ALA A 135 -0.93 6.60 5.44
CA ALA A 135 -1.12 5.75 6.61
C ALA A 135 -2.00 4.55 6.24
N ILE A 136 -3.09 4.79 5.50
CA ILE A 136 -3.96 3.73 4.97
C ILE A 136 -3.19 2.83 4.00
N THR A 137 -2.39 3.41 3.10
CA THR A 137 -1.57 2.61 2.17
C THR A 137 -0.58 1.69 2.89
N ILE A 138 0.10 2.19 3.92
CA ILE A 138 1.00 1.36 4.74
C ILE A 138 0.21 0.23 5.39
N ASP A 139 -0.89 0.53 6.09
CA ASP A 139 -1.73 -0.48 6.75
C ASP A 139 -2.17 -1.59 5.79
N PHE A 140 -2.64 -1.23 4.60
CA PHE A 140 -3.09 -2.20 3.60
C PHE A 140 -1.95 -3.03 3.00
N TYR A 141 -0.78 -2.44 2.73
CA TYR A 141 0.38 -3.25 2.33
C TYR A 141 0.79 -4.24 3.42
N LEU A 142 0.77 -3.83 4.69
CA LEU A 142 1.10 -4.72 5.81
C LEU A 142 0.08 -5.85 5.99
N LYS A 143 -1.22 -5.56 5.84
CA LYS A 143 -2.27 -6.58 5.87
C LYS A 143 -2.11 -7.58 4.72
N SER A 144 -1.83 -7.09 3.51
CA SER A 144 -1.55 -7.95 2.36
C SER A 144 -0.31 -8.81 2.58
N ALA A 145 0.79 -8.23 3.09
CA ALA A 145 2.03 -8.94 3.37
C ALA A 145 1.83 -10.09 4.35
N ARG A 146 1.13 -9.84 5.46
CA ARG A 146 0.81 -10.87 6.47
C ARG A 146 -0.03 -12.00 5.92
N LEU A 147 -0.99 -11.71 5.03
CA LEU A 147 -1.77 -12.75 4.37
C LEU A 147 -0.92 -13.56 3.38
N ALA A 148 0.00 -12.90 2.66
CA ALA A 148 0.95 -13.60 1.80
C ALA A 148 1.87 -14.53 2.60
N GLU A 149 2.34 -14.13 3.79
CA GLU A 149 3.13 -15.00 4.67
C GLU A 149 2.35 -16.23 5.15
N GLN A 150 1.08 -16.04 5.54
CA GLN A 150 0.20 -17.14 5.98
C GLN A 150 -0.07 -18.17 4.88
N GLU A 151 0.08 -17.78 3.62
CA GLU A 151 -0.08 -18.64 2.45
C GLU A 151 1.29 -19.08 1.86
N ASP A 152 2.37 -18.98 2.65
CA ASP A 152 3.75 -19.37 2.29
C ASP A 152 4.32 -18.63 1.06
N LYS A 153 3.79 -17.44 0.73
CA LYS A 153 4.24 -16.58 -0.37
C LYS A 153 5.28 -15.57 0.10
N ALA A 154 6.34 -16.06 0.73
CA ALA A 154 7.40 -15.25 1.35
C ALA A 154 8.00 -14.19 0.41
N TYR A 155 8.23 -14.52 -0.86
CA TYR A 155 8.73 -13.55 -1.84
C TYR A 155 7.76 -12.37 -2.07
N GLN A 156 6.46 -12.65 -2.12
CA GLN A 156 5.43 -11.61 -2.26
C GLN A 156 5.32 -10.79 -0.97
N ALA A 157 5.41 -11.42 0.19
CA ALA A 157 5.40 -10.72 1.47
C ALA A 157 6.56 -9.72 1.59
N ALA A 158 7.79 -10.13 1.26
CA ALA A 158 8.96 -9.25 1.24
C ALA A 158 8.73 -8.03 0.32
N ASP A 159 8.17 -8.23 -0.87
CA ASP A 159 7.85 -7.14 -1.79
C ASP A 159 6.84 -6.13 -1.21
N LEU A 160 5.81 -6.63 -0.52
CA LEU A 160 4.79 -5.81 0.11
C LEU A 160 5.31 -5.05 1.33
N TYR A 161 6.17 -5.67 2.16
CA TYR A 161 6.85 -4.97 3.26
C TYR A 161 7.79 -3.88 2.75
N GLU A 162 8.52 -4.14 1.66
CA GLU A 162 9.39 -3.12 1.04
C GLU A 162 8.56 -1.94 0.50
N LYS A 163 7.44 -2.20 -0.18
CA LYS A 163 6.48 -1.16 -0.61
C LYS A 163 5.97 -0.33 0.56
N ALA A 164 5.65 -0.97 1.70
CA ALA A 164 5.27 -0.28 2.93
C ALA A 164 6.41 0.58 3.49
N ALA A 165 7.66 0.07 3.49
CA ALA A 165 8.84 0.80 3.93
C ALA A 165 9.07 2.07 3.09
N MET A 166 8.86 1.99 1.77
CA MET A 166 8.94 3.15 0.86
C MET A 166 7.87 4.21 1.15
N GLN A 167 6.68 3.83 1.63
CA GLN A 167 5.70 4.83 2.07
C GLN A 167 6.05 5.40 3.45
N ALA A 168 6.56 4.59 4.37
CA ALA A 168 6.97 5.04 5.70
C ALA A 168 8.11 6.07 5.64
N ILE A 169 9.09 5.87 4.76
CA ILE A 169 10.22 6.80 4.60
C ILE A 169 9.77 8.14 3.99
N ARG A 170 8.76 8.14 3.10
CA ARG A 170 8.14 9.38 2.59
C ARG A 170 7.47 10.20 3.70
N MET A 171 7.04 9.54 4.78
CA MET A 171 6.50 10.20 5.97
C MET A 171 7.60 10.59 6.97
N SER A 172 8.88 10.40 6.62
CA SER A 172 10.04 10.54 7.52
C SER A 172 9.93 9.66 8.79
N ASN A 173 9.17 8.56 8.74
CA ASN A 173 9.07 7.62 9.84
C ASN A 173 10.22 6.60 9.76
N PHE A 174 11.44 7.07 10.05
CA PHE A 174 12.65 6.26 10.00
C PHE A 174 12.61 5.02 10.90
N PRO A 175 12.05 5.07 12.14
CA PRO A 175 11.90 3.87 12.96
C PRO A 175 11.09 2.78 12.27
N LYS A 176 9.93 3.13 11.71
CA LYS A 176 9.08 2.16 11.01
C LYS A 176 9.73 1.65 9.73
N THR A 177 10.41 2.51 8.97
CA THR A 177 11.18 2.08 7.79
C THR A 177 12.28 1.09 8.18
N SER A 178 12.98 1.30 9.29
CA SER A 178 14.03 0.39 9.78
C SER A 178 13.45 -0.98 10.12
N GLU A 179 12.35 -1.02 10.88
CA GLU A 179 11.63 -2.26 11.24
C GLU A 179 11.23 -3.04 9.98
N LEU A 180 10.64 -2.37 9.00
CA LEU A 180 10.15 -3.03 7.78
C LEU A 180 11.28 -3.54 6.89
N LEU A 181 12.38 -2.80 6.74
CA LEU A 181 13.54 -3.26 5.95
C LEU A 181 14.29 -4.40 6.63
N GLU A 182 14.26 -4.46 7.97
CA GLU A 182 14.78 -5.61 8.72
C GLU A 182 13.94 -6.86 8.47
N GLU A 183 12.61 -6.76 8.57
CA GLU A 183 11.69 -7.85 8.21
C GLU A 183 11.92 -8.35 6.77
N VAL A 184 12.05 -7.43 5.80
CA VAL A 184 12.37 -7.79 4.40
C VAL A 184 13.70 -8.54 4.32
N THR A 185 14.72 -8.08 5.05
CA THR A 185 16.03 -8.77 5.07
C THR A 185 15.88 -10.18 5.62
N GLU A 186 15.18 -10.35 6.75
CA GLU A 186 14.96 -11.66 7.36
C GLU A 186 14.23 -12.63 6.43
N ILE A 187 13.15 -12.17 5.78
CA ILE A 187 12.39 -12.99 4.83
C ILE A 187 13.28 -13.41 3.67
N LEU A 188 13.97 -12.47 3.03
CA LEU A 188 14.83 -12.76 1.88
C LEU A 188 15.97 -13.70 2.24
N THR A 189 16.53 -13.60 3.46
CA THR A 189 17.58 -14.50 3.94
C THR A 189 17.04 -15.91 4.12
N LYS A 190 15.83 -16.07 4.71
CA LYS A 190 15.18 -17.38 4.88
C LYS A 190 14.91 -18.08 3.55
N ILE A 191 14.59 -17.33 2.49
CA ILE A 191 14.34 -17.89 1.15
C ILE A 191 15.57 -17.86 0.22
N GLU A 192 16.76 -17.52 0.75
CA GLU A 192 18.04 -17.47 0.02
C GLU A 192 18.02 -16.59 -1.24
N ARG A 193 17.21 -15.50 -1.23
CA ARG A 193 17.09 -14.54 -2.35
C ARG A 193 18.07 -13.39 -2.22
N PHE A 194 19.34 -13.74 -2.38
CA PHE A 194 20.48 -12.84 -2.18
C PHE A 194 20.62 -11.74 -3.26
N ASP A 195 19.99 -11.89 -4.42
CA ASP A 195 19.95 -10.90 -5.50
C ASP A 195 19.29 -9.58 -5.07
N ARG A 196 18.22 -9.66 -4.26
CA ARG A 196 17.50 -8.47 -3.76
C ARG A 196 18.07 -7.93 -2.45
N ILE A 197 18.69 -8.78 -1.63
CA ILE A 197 19.22 -8.42 -0.31
C ILE A 197 20.20 -7.25 -0.37
N ASN A 198 21.03 -7.19 -1.42
CA ASN A 198 22.05 -6.15 -1.55
C ASN A 198 21.47 -4.73 -1.52
N ARG A 199 20.35 -4.52 -2.23
CA ARG A 199 19.62 -3.25 -2.26
C ARG A 199 18.99 -2.91 -0.92
N VAL A 200 18.39 -3.89 -0.25
CA VAL A 200 17.78 -3.70 1.07
C VAL A 200 18.84 -3.30 2.11
N ILE A 201 20.03 -3.91 2.07
CA ILE A 201 21.16 -3.54 2.92
C ILE A 201 21.60 -2.10 2.65
N LEU A 202 21.73 -1.70 1.38
CA LEU A 202 22.02 -0.31 1.03
C LEU A 202 21.02 0.65 1.68
N TYR A 203 19.72 0.38 1.58
CA TYR A 203 18.68 1.22 2.20
C TYR A 203 18.82 1.30 3.71
N ARG A 204 19.14 0.18 4.37
CA ARG A 204 19.38 0.15 5.82
C ARG A 204 20.60 0.98 6.22
N VAL A 205 21.69 0.91 5.46
CA VAL A 205 22.89 1.73 5.68
C VAL A 205 22.56 3.21 5.50
N LEU A 206 21.93 3.59 4.39
CA LEU A 206 21.53 4.98 4.12
C LEU A 206 20.59 5.52 5.20
N LEU A 207 19.65 4.71 5.68
CA LEU A 207 18.72 5.09 6.75
C LEU A 207 19.44 5.43 8.06
N LYS A 208 20.48 4.67 8.43
CA LYS A 208 21.31 4.97 9.61
C LYS A 208 22.10 6.26 9.44
N LEU A 209 22.65 6.48 8.24
CA LEU A 209 23.33 7.74 7.92
C LEU A 209 22.38 8.95 7.97
N PHE A 210 21.14 8.82 7.48
CA PHE A 210 20.13 9.89 7.61
C PHE A 210 19.72 10.19 9.06
N ASN A 211 19.90 9.22 9.95
CA ASN A 211 19.64 9.36 11.38
C ASN A 211 20.91 9.71 12.18
N GLU A 212 21.96 10.21 11.50
CA GLU A 212 23.23 10.64 12.10
C GLU A 212 23.96 9.53 12.89
N ASP A 213 23.73 8.27 12.52
CA ASP A 213 24.28 7.08 13.18
C ASP A 213 25.20 6.32 12.20
N SER A 214 26.33 6.94 11.86
CA SER A 214 27.30 6.36 10.91
C SER A 214 27.91 5.06 11.44
N VAL A 215 28.07 4.93 12.76
CA VAL A 215 28.58 3.72 13.40
C VAL A 215 27.63 2.55 13.18
N ALA A 216 26.32 2.72 13.38
CA ALA A 216 25.37 1.65 13.06
C ALA A 216 25.33 1.35 11.55
N GLY A 217 25.41 2.37 10.69
CA GLY A 217 25.51 2.19 9.24
C GLY A 217 26.71 1.33 8.84
N ARG A 218 27.90 1.62 9.40
CA ARG A 218 29.13 0.85 9.21
C ARG A 218 28.99 -0.58 9.74
N ASN A 219 28.35 -0.77 10.89
CA ASN A 219 28.12 -2.10 11.45
C ASN A 219 27.23 -2.95 10.54
N ILE A 220 26.14 -2.39 10.00
CA ILE A 220 25.27 -3.08 9.02
C ILE A 220 26.07 -3.48 7.78
N PHE A 221 26.88 -2.56 7.23
CA PHE A 221 27.72 -2.83 6.07
C PHE A 221 28.73 -3.97 6.34
N ASN A 222 29.44 -3.92 7.46
CA ASN A 222 30.43 -4.95 7.81
C ASN A 222 29.80 -6.33 8.04
N GLN A 223 28.67 -6.38 8.75
CA GLN A 223 27.91 -7.62 8.96
C GLN A 223 27.41 -8.18 7.63
N ALA A 224 26.95 -7.32 6.72
CA ALA A 224 26.52 -7.74 5.40
C ALA A 224 27.64 -8.36 4.57
N CYS A 225 28.85 -7.79 4.57
CA CYS A 225 30.00 -8.39 3.89
C CYS A 225 30.36 -9.78 4.44
N GLN A 226 30.16 -10.01 5.75
CA GLN A 226 30.43 -11.31 6.37
C GLN A 226 29.34 -12.34 6.08
N ASN A 227 28.07 -11.91 6.11
CA ASN A 227 26.93 -12.81 6.10
C ASN A 227 26.39 -13.10 4.70
N TYR A 228 26.64 -12.20 3.74
CA TYR A 228 26.07 -12.29 2.40
C TYR A 228 27.18 -12.24 1.34
N PRO A 229 27.61 -13.41 0.79
CA PRO A 229 28.63 -13.45 -0.26
C PRO A 229 28.26 -12.63 -1.50
N THR A 230 26.97 -12.48 -1.81
CA THR A 230 26.50 -11.64 -2.92
C THR A 230 26.71 -10.16 -2.67
N PHE A 231 26.68 -9.72 -1.41
CA PHE A 231 26.91 -8.33 -1.04
C PHE A 231 28.42 -8.04 -1.03
N ASP A 232 29.22 -8.96 -0.49
CA ASP A 232 30.67 -8.80 -0.45
C ASP A 232 31.30 -8.73 -1.85
N ASN A 233 30.76 -9.51 -2.79
CA ASN A 233 31.18 -9.51 -4.20
C ASN A 233 30.36 -8.55 -5.07
N TRP A 234 29.53 -7.69 -4.48
CA TRP A 234 28.73 -6.75 -5.26
C TRP A 234 29.61 -5.61 -5.78
N GLU A 235 29.57 -5.36 -7.10
CA GLU A 235 30.35 -4.30 -7.75
C GLU A 235 30.15 -2.91 -7.10
N GLU A 236 28.92 -2.64 -6.64
CA GLU A 236 28.55 -1.36 -6.05
C GLU A 236 28.92 -1.23 -4.56
N ARG A 237 29.38 -2.31 -3.92
CA ARG A 237 29.74 -2.35 -2.49
C ARG A 237 30.79 -1.28 -2.16
N ASP A 238 31.78 -1.09 -3.03
CA ASP A 238 32.87 -0.15 -2.82
C ASP A 238 32.37 1.31 -2.81
N HIS A 239 31.29 1.61 -3.55
CA HIS A 239 30.65 2.93 -3.50
C HIS A 239 30.01 3.20 -2.14
N ILE A 240 29.43 2.18 -1.51
CA ILE A 240 28.84 2.25 -0.16
C ILE A 240 29.95 2.42 0.88
N GLY A 241 31.01 1.62 0.80
CA GLY A 241 32.18 1.73 1.68
C GLY A 241 32.81 3.11 1.62
N SER A 242 33.04 3.64 0.42
CA SER A 242 33.63 4.97 0.25
C SER A 242 32.72 6.11 0.72
N LEU A 243 31.39 5.96 0.62
CA LEU A 243 30.46 6.92 1.23
C LEU A 243 30.58 6.90 2.75
N LEU A 244 30.58 5.72 3.37
CA LEU A 244 30.75 5.57 4.81
C LEU A 244 32.10 6.15 5.29
N ASP A 245 33.18 5.95 4.54
CA ASP A 245 34.50 6.53 4.88
C ASP A 245 34.44 8.06 4.93
N ALA A 246 33.69 8.67 4.00
CA ALA A 246 33.48 10.12 3.99
C ALA A 246 32.69 10.61 5.22
N PHE A 247 31.71 9.83 5.68
CA PHE A 247 30.98 10.11 6.92
C PHE A 247 31.86 9.96 8.16
N ASP A 248 32.72 8.94 8.21
CA ASP A 248 33.63 8.72 9.34
C ASP A 248 34.68 9.84 9.46
N LEU A 249 35.04 10.47 8.32
CA LEU A 249 35.92 11.64 8.27
C LEU A 249 35.21 12.99 8.53
N ASP A 250 33.88 13.00 8.62
CA ASP A 250 33.02 14.20 8.62
C ASP A 250 33.34 15.18 7.46
N ASP A 251 33.80 14.64 6.32
CA ASP A 251 34.14 15.43 5.14
C ASP A 251 32.91 15.65 4.25
N LYS A 252 32.23 16.77 4.49
CA LYS A 252 31.01 17.17 3.77
C LYS A 252 31.20 17.32 2.26
N ASP A 253 32.39 17.70 1.78
CA ASP A 253 32.67 17.81 0.35
C ASP A 253 32.81 16.44 -0.28
N LEU A 254 33.50 15.52 0.41
CA LEU A 254 33.60 14.13 0.00
C LEU A 254 32.24 13.42 0.04
N ILE A 255 31.44 13.62 1.09
CA ILE A 255 30.06 13.09 1.17
C ILE A 255 29.24 13.58 -0.03
N SER A 256 29.24 14.88 -0.32
CA SER A 256 28.54 15.46 -1.45
C SER A 256 28.98 14.84 -2.79
N GLN A 257 30.30 14.67 -2.99
CA GLN A 257 30.87 14.04 -4.18
C GLN A 257 30.44 12.57 -4.32
N ARG A 258 30.45 11.81 -3.22
CA ARG A 258 30.09 10.38 -3.22
C ARG A 258 28.60 10.17 -3.45
N CYS A 259 27.75 11.00 -2.87
CA CYS A 259 26.30 10.94 -3.10
C CYS A 259 25.94 11.11 -4.58
N GLN A 260 26.69 11.90 -5.35
CA GLN A 260 26.43 12.18 -6.77
C GLN A 260 26.79 11.04 -7.74
N LYS A 261 27.34 9.92 -7.26
CA LYS A 261 27.66 8.78 -8.13
C LYS A 261 26.38 8.25 -8.82
N PRO A 262 26.44 7.86 -10.11
CA PRO A 262 25.27 7.37 -10.86
C PRO A 262 24.51 6.25 -10.14
N PHE A 263 25.23 5.34 -9.49
CA PHE A 263 24.68 4.28 -8.65
C PHE A 263 23.66 4.81 -7.62
N PHE A 264 24.06 5.76 -6.77
CA PHE A 264 23.17 6.33 -5.75
C PHE A 264 22.05 7.20 -6.33
N MET A 265 22.20 7.69 -7.56
CA MET A 265 21.15 8.46 -8.25
C MET A 265 20.13 7.58 -8.96
N ALA A 266 20.43 6.28 -9.14
CA ALA A 266 19.58 5.29 -9.80
C ALA A 266 18.79 4.40 -8.82
N ILE A 267 18.87 4.67 -7.52
CA ILE A 267 18.05 3.99 -6.50
C ILE A 267 16.64 4.61 -6.41
N GLU A 268 15.88 4.15 -5.45
CA GLU A 268 14.48 4.45 -5.20
C GLU A 268 14.32 5.97 -4.98
N PRO A 269 13.32 6.61 -5.61
CA PRO A 269 13.14 8.06 -5.54
C PRO A 269 13.04 8.61 -4.10
N GLU A 270 12.57 7.79 -3.17
CA GLU A 270 12.54 8.05 -1.73
C GLU A 270 13.94 8.31 -1.18
N PHE A 271 14.87 7.40 -1.43
CA PHE A 271 16.25 7.50 -0.97
C PHE A 271 17.00 8.58 -1.76
N VAL A 272 16.80 8.69 -3.08
CA VAL A 272 17.42 9.77 -3.88
C VAL A 272 17.04 11.15 -3.33
N ARG A 273 15.78 11.37 -2.93
CA ARG A 273 15.35 12.64 -2.32
C ARG A 273 16.06 12.93 -1.00
N LEU A 274 16.32 11.92 -0.19
CA LEU A 274 17.07 12.08 1.06
C LEU A 274 18.56 12.32 0.78
N MET A 275 19.16 11.56 -0.14
CA MET A 275 20.56 11.71 -0.56
C MET A 275 20.87 13.14 -1.04
N LYS A 276 19.93 13.76 -1.76
CA LYS A 276 20.05 15.16 -2.23
C LYS A 276 20.25 16.17 -1.10
N ARG A 277 19.90 15.85 0.14
CA ARG A 277 20.15 16.73 1.31
C ARG A 277 21.64 16.85 1.65
N TRP A 278 22.45 15.86 1.27
CA TRP A 278 23.89 15.88 1.47
C TRP A 278 24.67 16.45 0.27
N ILE A 279 23.99 16.70 -0.85
CA ILE A 279 24.61 17.26 -2.06
C ILE A 279 24.63 18.78 -1.92
N ARG A 280 25.84 19.35 -1.90
CA ARG A 280 26.02 20.81 -1.94
C ARG A 280 25.63 21.34 -3.31
N PRO A 281 24.94 22.50 -3.40
CA PRO A 281 24.77 23.19 -4.67
C PRO A 281 26.16 23.47 -5.25
N THR A 282 26.39 23.14 -6.52
CA THR A 282 27.57 23.60 -7.23
C THR A 282 27.54 25.12 -7.23
N THR A 283 28.39 25.75 -6.43
CA THR A 283 28.68 27.18 -6.60
C THR A 283 29.30 27.33 -7.99
N ASP A 284 28.63 28.05 -8.88
CA ASP A 284 29.21 28.52 -10.13
C ASP A 284 30.40 29.44 -9.80
N THR A 285 31.56 28.86 -9.55
CA THR A 285 32.83 29.56 -9.58
C THR A 285 33.17 29.85 -11.03
N GLN A 286 32.68 30.97 -11.57
CA GLN A 286 33.36 31.82 -12.55
C GLN A 286 32.49 33.03 -12.95
N SER A 287 32.81 34.22 -12.42
CA SER A 287 32.95 35.48 -13.18
C SER A 287 32.97 36.71 -12.26
N SER A 288 34.14 37.00 -11.66
CA SER A 288 34.55 38.36 -11.31
C SER A 288 36.04 38.42 -10.95
N ASN A 289 36.86 37.81 -11.80
CA ASN A 289 38.26 38.21 -11.96
C ASN A 289 38.42 38.65 -13.41
N ASN A 290 38.00 39.89 -13.68
CA ASN A 290 38.45 40.74 -14.80
C ASN A 290 37.85 42.15 -14.60
N ALA A 291 38.35 42.86 -13.61
CA ALA A 291 38.21 44.32 -13.50
C ALA A 291 39.28 44.87 -12.54
N ALA A 292 40.56 44.62 -12.83
CA ALA A 292 41.68 45.41 -12.31
C ALA A 292 42.98 44.98 -13.02
N GLN A 293 43.24 45.57 -14.20
CA GLN A 293 44.52 46.15 -14.63
C GLN A 293 44.44 46.53 -16.12
#